data_AF-A0A2U1N9U4-F1
#
_entry.id   AF-A0A2U1N9U4-F1
#
_cell.length_a   1.000
_cell.length_b   1.000
_cell.length_c   1.000
_cell.angle_alpha   90.00
_cell.angle_beta   90.00
_cell.angle_gamma   90.00
#
_symmetry.space_group_name_H-M   'P 1'
#
loop_
_entity.id
_entity.type
_entity.pdbx_description
1 polymer ?
#
loop_
_entity_poly.entity_id
_entity_poly.type
_entity_poly.pdbx_seq_one_letter_code
_entity_poly.pdbx_strand_id
1 'polypeptide(L)'
;MGLLKDEGVVYKPINELDLGPHSDEIYLHADVKAPRMTGTFAKIFVWFLEMKIIGDVLLYFLKKNNRIQKLVSYAVLEEPPLYVPLHPYEGQLHTIKPIISKSNI
;
A
#
# COMPACT_ATOMS: atom_id res chain seq x y z
N MET A 1 -26.16 12.09 -6.75
CA MET A 1 -26.18 13.27 -5.85
C MET A 1 -25.31 12.93 -4.63
N GLY A 2 -24.25 13.62 -4.21
CA GLY A 2 -23.63 14.87 -4.66
C GLY A 2 -22.34 15.16 -3.86
N LEU A 3 -21.47 15.98 -4.45
CA LEU A 3 -20.37 16.80 -3.89
C LEU A 3 -19.12 16.17 -3.23
N LEU A 4 -19.10 14.92 -2.74
CA LEU A 4 -17.91 14.39 -2.02
C LEU A 4 -17.43 13.00 -2.44
N LYS A 5 -18.05 12.39 -3.45
CA LYS A 5 -17.75 11.01 -3.85
C LYS A 5 -16.62 11.00 -4.87
N ASP A 6 -15.43 10.58 -4.46
CA ASP A 6 -14.36 10.29 -5.41
C ASP A 6 -14.76 9.06 -6.25
N GLU A 7 -14.37 9.05 -7.52
CA GLU A 7 -14.61 7.92 -8.41
C GLU A 7 -13.89 6.68 -7.88
N GLY A 8 -14.67 5.65 -7.55
CA GLY A 8 -14.14 4.36 -7.14
C GLY A 8 -13.41 3.68 -8.27
N VAL A 9 -12.31 3.01 -7.95
CA VAL A 9 -11.53 2.23 -8.92
C VAL A 9 -11.84 0.76 -8.70
N VAL A 10 -12.24 0.07 -9.76
CA VAL A 10 -12.34 -1.38 -9.76
C VAL A 10 -10.99 -1.93 -10.16
N TYR A 11 -10.35 -2.67 -9.27
CA TYR A 11 -9.06 -3.30 -9.54
C TYR A 11 -9.30 -4.71 -10.09
N LYS A 12 -8.62 -5.04 -11.19
CA LYS A 12 -8.61 -6.41 -11.71
C LYS A 12 -7.86 -7.33 -10.75
N PRO A 13 -8.26 -8.60 -10.65
CA PRO A 13 -7.51 -9.58 -9.89
C PRO A 13 -6.13 -9.82 -10.51
N ILE A 14 -5.15 -10.18 -9.69
CA ILE A 14 -3.75 -10.40 -10.08
C ILE A 14 -3.64 -11.46 -11.18
N ASN A 15 -4.49 -12.49 -11.15
CA ASN A 15 -4.47 -13.58 -12.13
C ASN A 15 -4.86 -13.14 -13.56
N GLU A 16 -5.55 -12.00 -13.69
CA GLU A 16 -6.01 -11.45 -14.97
C GLU A 16 -5.14 -10.27 -15.44
N LEU A 17 -4.14 -9.89 -14.65
CA LEU A 17 -3.25 -8.78 -14.93
C LEU A 17 -2.15 -9.19 -15.91
N ASP A 18 -2.06 -8.50 -17.05
CA ASP A 18 -0.93 -8.66 -17.95
C ASP A 18 0.26 -7.83 -17.44
N LEU A 19 1.38 -8.51 -17.14
CA LEU A 19 2.63 -7.88 -16.72
C LEU A 19 3.64 -7.77 -17.88
N GLY A 20 3.19 -8.03 -19.11
CA GLY A 20 4.00 -7.97 -20.30
C GLY A 20 4.49 -6.55 -20.64
N PRO A 21 5.50 -6.43 -21.52
CA PRO A 21 6.06 -5.14 -21.94
C PRO A 21 5.07 -4.23 -22.68
N HIS A 22 3.94 -4.80 -23.13
CA HIS A 22 2.89 -4.12 -23.89
C HIS A 22 1.60 -3.94 -23.06
N SER A 23 1.66 -4.17 -21.75
CA SER A 23 0.51 -3.98 -20.88
C SER A 23 0.15 -2.50 -20.72
N ASP A 24 -1.14 -2.21 -20.64
CA ASP A 24 -1.68 -0.87 -20.36
C ASP A 24 -1.69 -0.55 -18.85
N GLU A 25 -1.11 -1.43 -18.02
CA GLU A 25 -1.16 -1.33 -16.56
C GLU A 25 -0.19 -0.26 -16.06
N ILE A 26 -0.72 0.73 -15.34
CA ILE A 26 0.03 1.94 -14.94
C ILE A 26 0.72 1.72 -13.59
N TYR A 27 2.03 1.95 -13.54
CA TYR A 27 2.75 1.98 -12.28
C TYR A 27 2.30 3.16 -11.40
N LEU A 28 1.65 2.87 -10.28
CA LEU A 28 1.22 3.88 -9.33
C LEU A 28 2.36 4.25 -8.39
N HIS A 29 2.94 5.43 -8.57
CA HIS A 29 3.86 5.98 -7.57
C HIS A 29 3.11 6.44 -6.31
N ALA A 30 3.74 6.19 -5.17
CA ALA A 30 3.28 6.70 -3.88
C ALA A 30 3.46 8.24 -3.84
N ASP A 31 2.44 8.98 -4.23
CA ASP A 31 2.37 10.45 -4.09
C ASP A 31 1.96 10.80 -2.66
N VAL A 32 2.90 10.69 -1.73
CA VAL A 32 2.70 11.06 -0.33
C VAL A 32 3.06 12.52 -0.15
N LYS A 33 2.03 13.36 -0.01
CA LYS A 33 2.15 14.79 0.28
C LYS A 33 1.86 15.03 1.75
N ALA A 34 2.92 15.24 2.52
CA ALA A 34 2.85 15.61 3.92
C ALA A 34 3.69 16.86 4.19
N PRO A 35 3.13 17.88 4.89
CA PRO A 35 3.91 19.04 5.29
C PRO A 35 4.90 18.66 6.38
N ARG A 36 6.17 19.06 6.21
CA ARG A 36 7.19 18.93 7.25
C ARG A 36 7.05 20.12 8.20
N MET A 37 6.38 19.90 9.33
CA MET A 37 6.20 20.90 10.38
C MET A 37 7.07 20.57 11.59
N THR A 38 7.66 21.59 12.20
CA THR A 38 8.47 21.44 13.42
C THR A 38 8.18 22.57 14.40
N GLY A 39 8.57 22.38 15.67
CA GLY A 39 8.44 23.37 16.74
C GLY A 39 6.99 23.74 17.07
N THR A 40 6.74 25.03 17.30
CA THR A 40 5.44 25.54 17.75
C THR A 40 4.32 25.27 16.74
N PHE A 41 4.63 25.25 15.44
CA PHE A 41 3.64 24.93 14.40
C PHE A 41 3.16 23.48 14.47
N ALA A 42 4.05 22.53 14.77
CA ALA A 42 3.65 21.14 14.98
C ALA A 42 2.72 21.02 16.20
N LYS A 43 3.00 21.76 17.28
CA LYS A 43 2.16 21.76 18.49
C LYS A 43 0.74 22.28 18.22
N ILE A 44 0.62 23.40 17.50
CA ILE A 44 -0.68 23.97 17.11
C ILE A 44 -1.42 23.01 16.16
N PHE A 45 -0.73 22.40 15.21
CA PHE A 45 -1.32 21.47 14.27
C PHE A 45 -1.86 20.19 14.95
N VAL A 46 -1.11 19.62 15.89
CA VAL A 46 -1.56 18.47 16.68
C VAL A 46 -2.77 18.85 17.53
N TRP A 47 -2.76 20.03 18.15
CA TRP A 47 -3.92 20.52 18.89
C TRP A 47 -5.18 20.60 18.00
N PHE A 48 -5.06 21.05 16.75
CA PHE A 48 -6.18 21.03 15.80
C PHE A 48 -6.62 19.62 15.41
N LEU A 49 -5.69 18.67 15.26
CA LEU A 49 -6.01 17.27 14.98
C LEU A 49 -6.73 16.58 16.14
N GLU A 50 -6.49 17.00 17.38
CA GLU A 50 -7.14 16.45 18.58
C GLU A 50 -8.54 17.03 18.83
N MET A 51 -8.92 18.12 18.14
CA MET A 51 -10.27 18.68 18.26
C MET A 51 -11.30 17.75 17.60
N LYS A 52 -12.40 17.45 18.31
CA LYS A 52 -13.42 16.47 17.89
C LYS A 52 -14.05 16.68 16.51
N ILE A 53 -14.20 17.92 16.04
CA ILE A 53 -14.86 18.23 14.75
C ILE A 53 -13.83 18.61 13.68
N ILE A 54 -12.92 19.50 14.04
CA ILE A 54 -11.89 20.02 13.12
C ILE A 54 -10.86 18.94 12.77
N GLY A 55 -10.52 18.09 13.74
CA GLY A 55 -9.60 16.97 13.54
C GLY A 55 -10.12 16.00 12.49
N ASP A 56 -11.37 15.54 12.61
CA ASP A 56 -11.98 14.60 11.66
C ASP A 56 -12.02 15.17 10.23
N VAL A 57 -12.38 16.45 10.08
CA VAL A 57 -12.41 17.13 8.78
C VAL A 57 -11.00 17.25 8.19
N LEU A 58 -10.03 17.67 8.99
CA LEU A 58 -8.64 17.79 8.56
C LEU A 58 -8.07 16.44 8.13
N LEU A 59 -8.33 15.40 8.91
CA LEU A 59 -7.87 14.03 8.65
C LEU A 59 -8.52 13.44 7.38
N TYR A 60 -9.79 13.77 7.12
CA TYR A 60 -10.47 13.46 5.86
C TYR A 60 -9.72 14.08 4.67
N PHE A 61 -9.40 15.37 4.71
CA PHE A 61 -8.64 16.03 3.65
C PHE A 61 -7.22 15.46 3.47
N LEU A 62 -6.51 15.15 4.56
CA LEU A 62 -5.18 14.53 4.48
C LEU A 62 -5.23 13.15 3.80
N LYS A 63 -6.21 12.32 4.15
CA LYS A 63 -6.41 10.99 3.53
C LYS A 63 -6.78 11.10 2.06
N LYS A 64 -7.65 12.05 1.72
CA LYS A 64 -8.06 12.33 0.35
C LYS A 64 -6.88 12.77 -0.51
N ASN A 65 -6.08 13.72 -0.03
CA ASN A 65 -4.92 14.25 -0.74
C ASN A 65 -3.82 13.20 -0.95
N ASN A 66 -3.68 12.23 -0.04
CA ASN A 66 -2.73 11.12 -0.16
C ASN A 66 -3.30 9.89 -0.89
N ARG A 67 -4.42 10.03 -1.61
CA ARG A 67 -5.10 8.95 -2.38
C ARG A 67 -5.53 7.73 -1.57
N ILE A 68 -5.36 7.71 -0.24
CA ILE A 68 -5.71 6.59 0.64
C ILE A 68 -7.20 6.27 0.53
N GLN A 69 -8.04 7.31 0.47
CA GLN A 69 -9.49 7.13 0.38
C GLN A 69 -9.91 6.47 -0.94
N LYS A 70 -9.21 6.76 -2.03
CA LYS A 70 -9.44 6.13 -3.35
C LYS A 70 -9.01 4.65 -3.35
N LEU A 71 -7.89 4.32 -2.70
CA LEU A 71 -7.32 2.98 -2.65
C LEU A 71 -7.98 2.04 -1.62
N VAL A 72 -8.51 2.57 -0.53
CA VAL A 72 -9.03 1.74 0.57
C VAL A 72 -10.55 1.82 0.64
N SER A 73 -11.13 3.03 0.58
CA SER A 73 -12.56 3.22 0.83
C SER A 73 -13.42 3.09 -0.43
N TYR A 74 -12.88 3.41 -1.60
CA TYR A 74 -13.61 3.35 -2.86
C TYR A 74 -13.05 2.33 -3.85
N ALA A 75 -12.02 1.58 -3.46
CA ALA A 75 -11.51 0.49 -4.26
C ALA A 75 -12.44 -0.72 -4.13
N VAL A 76 -12.85 -1.27 -5.27
CA VAL A 76 -13.49 -2.58 -5.33
C VAL A 76 -12.40 -3.59 -5.63
N LEU A 77 -12.11 -4.44 -4.65
CA LEU A 77 -11.18 -5.57 -4.77
C LEU A 77 -12.01 -6.84 -4.84
N GLU A 78 -11.82 -7.63 -5.90
CA GLU A 78 -12.51 -8.91 -6.07
C GLU A 78 -11.84 -10.04 -5.29
N GLU A 79 -10.58 -9.85 -4.90
CA GLU A 79 -9.79 -10.84 -4.18
C GLU A 79 -10.16 -10.93 -2.69
N PRO A 80 -10.10 -12.13 -2.09
CA PRO A 80 -10.33 -12.30 -0.67
C PRO A 80 -9.16 -11.70 0.15
N PRO A 81 -9.43 -11.16 1.36
CA PRO A 81 -8.40 -10.56 2.19
C PRO A 81 -7.43 -11.61 2.74
N LEU A 82 -6.13 -11.36 2.56
CA LEU A 82 -5.05 -12.15 3.15
C LEU A 82 -4.50 -11.46 4.40
N TYR A 83 -4.92 -11.90 5.59
CA TYR A 83 -4.47 -11.30 6.85
C TYR A 83 -3.12 -11.83 7.36
N VAL A 84 -2.77 -13.05 6.96
CA VAL A 84 -1.56 -13.76 7.40
C VAL A 84 -0.81 -14.20 6.14
N PRO A 85 0.51 -14.03 6.08
CA PRO A 85 1.29 -14.46 4.92
C PRO A 85 1.18 -15.98 4.73
N LEU A 86 0.60 -16.40 3.60
CA LEU A 86 0.59 -17.79 3.17
C LEU A 86 1.80 -18.01 2.24
N HIS A 87 2.94 -18.40 2.82
CA HIS A 87 4.06 -18.83 2.00
C HIS A 87 3.80 -20.27 1.53
N PRO A 88 3.80 -20.53 0.21
CA PRO A 88 3.79 -21.90 -0.27
C PRO A 88 5.03 -22.60 0.27
N TYR A 89 4.89 -23.86 0.69
CA TYR A 89 6.02 -24.65 1.14
C TYR A 89 6.90 -25.00 -0.07
N GLU A 90 8.03 -24.31 -0.20
CA GLU A 90 9.08 -24.69 -1.13
C GLU A 90 9.94 -25.79 -0.50
N GLY A 91 9.59 -27.04 -0.79
CA GLY A 91 10.29 -28.21 -0.26
C GLY A 91 11.78 -28.19 -0.61
N GLN A 92 12.59 -28.45 0.42
CA GLN A 92 14.04 -28.64 0.39
C GLN A 92 14.85 -27.46 -0.17
N LEU A 93 15.39 -26.65 0.76
CA LEU A 93 16.72 -26.07 0.59
C LEU A 93 17.64 -27.19 0.06
N HIS A 94 18.14 -27.04 -1.16
CA HIS A 94 19.22 -27.90 -1.66
C HIS A 94 20.34 -27.82 -0.63
N THR A 95 20.48 -28.86 0.19
CA THR A 95 21.66 -29.05 1.04
C THR A 95 22.84 -29.01 0.08
N ILE A 96 23.58 -27.90 0.11
CA ILE A 96 24.83 -27.77 -0.61
C ILE A 96 25.72 -28.87 -0.03
N LYS A 97 25.84 -30.01 -0.73
CA LYS A 97 26.79 -31.05 -0.36
C LYS A 97 28.16 -30.39 -0.38
N PRO A 98 28.91 -30.33 0.74
CA PRO A 98 30.26 -29.85 0.67
C PRO A 98 31.03 -30.80 -0.24
N ILE A 99 31.59 -30.25 -1.33
CA ILE A 99 32.52 -30.95 -2.21
C ILE A 99 33.81 -31.09 -1.41
N ILE A 100 33.85 -32.08 -0.52
CA ILE A 100 35.11 -32.54 0.05
C ILE A 100 35.75 -33.37 -1.06
N SER A 101 36.54 -32.69 -1.90
CA SER A 101 37.50 -33.34 -2.79
C SER A 101 38.43 -34.15 -1.91
N LYS A 102 38.25 -35.47 -1.88
CA LYS A 102 39.28 -36.39 -1.39
C LYS A 102 40.49 -36.23 -2.33
N SER A 103 41.47 -35.43 -1.92
CA SER A 103 42.81 -35.57 -2.46
C SER A 103 43.35 -36.90 -1.94
N ASN A 104 43.36 -37.92 -2.80
CA ASN A 104 44.11 -39.14 -2.55
C ASN A 104 45.58 -38.77 -2.33
N ILE A 105 46.11 -39.19 -1.18
CA ILE A 105 47.55 -39.41 -0.96
C ILE A 105 47.87 -40.79 -1.51
#